data_AF-A0A3B8RUD9-F1
#
_entry.id   AF-A0A3B8RUD9-F1
#
_cell.length_a   1.000
_cell.length_b   1.000
_cell.length_c   1.000
_cell.angle_alpha   90.00
_cell.angle_beta   90.00
_cell.angle_gamma   90.00
#
_symmetry.space_group_name_H-M   'P 1'
#
loop_
_entity.id
_entity.type
_entity.pdbx_description
1 polymer ?
#
loop_
_entity_poly.entity_id
_entity_poly.type
_entity_poly.pdbx_seq_one_letter_code
_entity_poly.pdbx_strand_id
1 'polypeptide(L)'
;MSSFSYYHRFELIPRLLDFPIPSNLHPIVENEFMNPFRFLKIDKKLMVNWDSLTIDDSKIISLLNDANSKNPIIRKWSTYTLVQLHEFNLLRKAMVTKLGKTLWSQLDEFGLPVHTDYYKFAFLGLPHPKNIDPISLLKKFIKSSPFPIQKNSTERGVAITGGYVPLCDEIVGASKYFQWLEDEIIIMLQRLVEWWDADKTFLKRNTKESRFTSIPDEFSLRFSKLVNVLVKVIAPALNQETESKVKDVMRRLLSELKDYGIPSLRAETACIHIYPDTKREIIGRIECNLASSELEDVIDGLDAIIVVFRKSKPPVNDIDMSKLLCVLGQLVRLRRKTGLPSALNTVAVLIKKNPSIFDKDFEVLILKGLKDIAEDTDLVHGSDDLDFASKLEIRQEAASLSYLLFKNYSKQNKRIPESIITWEVICRSESEFAEIRNQWPIEDRNCAEERGT
;
A
#
# COMPACT_ATOMS: atom_id res chain seq x y z
N MET A 1 4.21 16.75 10.44
CA MET A 1 5.52 16.37 9.86
C MET A 1 5.56 16.38 8.34
N SER A 2 4.42 16.32 7.63
CA SER A 2 4.36 16.40 6.16
C SER A 2 5.00 17.65 5.58
N SER A 3 5.09 18.73 6.37
CA SER A 3 5.70 20.01 6.00
C SER A 3 7.23 20.02 5.94
N PHE A 4 7.91 19.08 6.62
CA PHE A 4 9.37 18.97 6.59
C PHE A 4 9.83 18.13 5.39
N SER A 5 10.99 18.48 4.81
CA SER A 5 11.64 17.62 3.81
C SER A 5 12.09 16.29 4.43
N TYR A 6 12.39 15.29 3.60
CA TYR A 6 12.84 13.99 4.12
C TYR A 6 14.15 14.09 4.91
N TYR A 7 15.08 14.96 4.50
CA TYR A 7 16.32 15.22 5.23
C TYR A 7 16.05 15.83 6.61
N HIS A 8 15.25 16.90 6.69
CA HIS A 8 14.88 17.49 7.98
C HIS A 8 14.17 16.49 8.91
N ARG A 9 13.31 15.61 8.36
CA ARG A 9 12.71 14.52 9.16
C ARG A 9 13.76 13.56 9.70
N PHE A 10 14.78 13.22 8.91
CA PHE A 10 15.90 12.39 9.34
C PHE A 10 16.70 13.04 10.47
N GLU A 11 17.02 14.33 10.34
CA GLU A 11 17.73 15.09 11.38
C GLU A 11 16.96 15.22 12.69
N LEU A 12 15.62 15.12 12.66
CA LEU A 12 14.79 15.17 13.86
C LEU A 12 14.87 13.89 14.70
N ILE A 13 15.34 12.76 14.15
CA ILE A 13 15.37 11.46 14.85
C ILE A 13 15.95 11.55 16.27
N PRO A 14 17.11 12.20 16.54
CA PRO A 14 17.67 12.26 17.90
C PRO A 14 16.77 13.00 18.89
N ARG A 15 16.03 14.02 18.43
CA ARG A 15 15.05 14.76 19.25
C ARG A 15 13.80 13.95 19.49
N LEU A 16 13.36 13.16 18.50
CA LEU A 16 12.19 12.28 18.66
C LEU A 16 12.46 11.12 19.63
N LEU A 17 13.73 10.74 19.81
CA LEU A 17 14.15 9.79 20.83
C LEU A 17 14.03 10.34 22.26
N ASP A 18 13.99 11.65 22.43
CA ASP A 18 13.78 12.29 23.73
C ASP A 18 12.29 12.38 24.11
N PHE A 19 11.39 11.97 23.21
CA PHE A 19 9.97 11.98 23.49
C PHE A 19 9.65 10.92 24.57
N PRO A 20 8.97 11.32 25.67
CA PRO A 20 8.72 10.41 26.78
C PRO A 20 7.79 9.28 26.34
N ILE A 21 8.07 8.07 26.83
CA ILE A 21 7.16 6.95 26.63
C ILE A 21 5.95 7.18 27.54
N PRO A 22 4.73 7.31 26.98
CA PRO A 22 3.53 7.44 27.79
C PRO A 22 3.39 6.19 28.67
N SER A 23 3.43 6.38 29.98
CA SER A 23 3.27 5.32 30.97
C SER A 23 2.17 5.72 31.95
N ASN A 24 1.44 4.72 32.47
CA ASN A 24 0.35 4.91 33.43
C ASN A 24 -0.80 5.81 32.93
N LEU A 25 -1.05 5.85 31.63
CA LEU A 25 -2.21 6.53 31.07
C LEU A 25 -3.50 5.75 31.35
N HIS A 26 -4.60 6.47 31.49
CA HIS A 26 -5.93 5.86 31.50
C HIS A 26 -6.22 5.24 30.13
N PRO A 27 -6.83 4.04 30.02
CA PRO A 27 -7.05 3.34 28.75
C PRO A 27 -7.77 4.16 27.66
N ILE A 28 -8.62 5.11 28.07
CA ILE A 28 -9.33 6.03 27.15
C ILE A 28 -8.35 6.97 26.44
N VAL A 29 -7.31 7.43 27.15
CA VAL A 29 -6.35 8.44 26.69
C VAL A 29 -5.15 7.77 26.00
N GLU A 30 -4.92 6.48 26.23
CA GLU A 30 -3.81 5.72 25.63
C GLU A 30 -3.78 5.83 24.10
N ASN A 31 -4.94 5.82 23.45
CA ASN A 31 -5.06 5.90 22.00
C ASN A 31 -4.82 7.31 21.43
N GLU A 32 -4.74 8.35 22.27
CA GLU A 32 -4.47 9.73 21.85
C GLU A 32 -2.97 9.96 21.59
N PHE A 33 -2.10 9.13 22.17
CA PHE A 33 -0.65 9.28 22.07
C PHE A 33 -0.05 8.31 21.06
N MET A 34 0.21 8.81 19.85
CA MET A 34 0.90 8.04 18.81
C MET A 34 2.42 8.19 18.94
N ASN A 35 3.16 7.09 18.76
CA ASN A 35 4.61 7.13 18.68
C ASN A 35 5.06 8.10 17.55
N PRO A 36 5.91 9.10 17.82
CA PRO A 36 6.26 10.13 16.84
C PRO A 36 6.95 9.56 15.59
N PHE A 37 7.61 8.41 15.69
CA PHE A 37 8.20 7.73 14.54
C PHE A 37 7.14 7.27 13.52
N ARG A 38 5.86 7.16 13.90
CA ARG A 38 4.76 6.85 12.95
C ARG A 38 4.58 7.94 11.90
N PHE A 39 5.03 9.16 12.18
CA PHE A 39 4.96 10.29 11.26
C PHE A 39 6.25 10.48 10.45
N LEU A 40 7.29 9.68 10.74
CA LEU A 40 8.61 9.76 10.12
C LEU A 40 8.64 8.95 8.82
N LYS A 41 7.92 9.45 7.81
CA LYS A 41 7.96 8.88 6.45
C LYS A 41 9.22 9.38 5.74
N ILE A 42 10.21 8.52 5.55
CA ILE A 42 11.48 8.79 4.86
C ILE A 42 11.70 7.74 3.76
N ASP A 43 12.06 8.18 2.54
CA ASP A 43 12.51 7.27 1.49
C ASP A 43 13.97 6.85 1.75
N LYS A 44 14.16 5.58 2.11
CA LYS A 44 15.49 4.99 2.38
C LYS A 44 16.48 5.16 1.23
N LYS A 45 16.01 5.29 -0.01
CA LYS A 45 16.89 5.48 -1.17
C LYS A 45 17.59 6.84 -1.15
N LEU A 46 16.98 7.84 -0.53
CA LEU A 46 17.56 9.18 -0.39
C LEU A 46 18.61 9.23 0.72
N MET A 47 18.50 8.35 1.71
CA MET A 47 19.41 8.30 2.86
C MET A 47 20.85 7.90 2.50
N VAL A 48 21.08 7.29 1.32
CA VAL A 48 22.41 6.84 0.88
C VAL A 48 23.41 7.99 0.79
N ASN A 49 22.90 9.21 0.54
CA ASN A 49 23.72 10.40 0.32
C ASN A 49 23.73 11.34 1.54
N TRP A 50 23.15 10.93 2.67
CA TRP A 50 23.10 11.76 3.87
C TRP A 50 24.19 11.37 4.85
N ASP A 51 24.71 12.36 5.58
CA ASP A 51 25.66 12.12 6.65
C ASP A 51 25.10 11.15 7.68
N SER A 52 25.98 10.29 8.22
CA SER A 52 25.57 9.32 9.22
C SER A 52 25.14 10.04 10.50
N LEU A 53 23.86 9.90 10.84
CA LEU A 53 23.33 10.40 12.10
C LEU A 53 23.88 9.57 13.27
N THR A 54 24.60 10.22 14.19
CA THR A 54 25.06 9.55 15.40
C THR A 54 23.97 9.58 16.46
N ILE A 55 23.55 8.41 16.92
CA ILE A 55 22.63 8.24 18.04
C ILE A 55 23.43 7.80 19.26
N ASP A 56 23.13 8.39 20.42
CA ASP A 56 23.71 7.97 21.69
C ASP A 56 23.33 6.52 22.00
N ASP A 57 24.35 5.67 22.15
CA ASP A 57 24.21 4.25 22.48
C ASP A 57 23.44 4.06 23.80
N SER A 58 23.54 5.00 24.75
CA SER A 58 22.84 4.94 26.02
C SER A 58 21.31 4.95 25.83
N LYS A 59 20.81 5.75 24.89
CA LYS A 59 19.39 5.81 24.53
C LYS A 59 18.91 4.51 23.90
N ILE A 60 19.71 3.94 23.00
CA ILE A 60 19.41 2.65 22.36
C ILE A 60 19.37 1.53 23.41
N ILE A 61 20.30 1.54 24.35
CA ILE A 61 20.34 0.57 25.46
C ILE A 61 19.10 0.72 26.35
N SER A 62 18.70 1.95 26.69
CA SER A 62 17.46 2.19 27.45
C SER A 62 16.25 1.62 26.72
N LEU A 63 16.08 1.92 25.43
CA LEU A 63 14.99 1.39 24.62
C LEU A 63 15.01 -0.14 24.54
N LEU A 64 16.19 -0.77 24.46
CA LEU A 64 16.32 -2.24 24.48
C LEU A 64 15.87 -2.83 25.82
N ASN A 65 16.10 -2.13 26.93
CA ASN A 65 15.59 -2.53 28.25
C ASN A 65 14.07 -2.35 28.34
N ASP A 66 13.56 -1.20 27.87
CA ASP A 66 12.13 -0.90 27.84
C ASP A 66 11.35 -1.85 26.93
N ALA A 67 11.94 -2.28 25.81
CA ALA A 67 11.38 -3.31 24.94
C ALA A 67 11.36 -4.72 25.57
N ASN A 68 12.01 -4.93 26.72
CA ASN A 68 11.85 -6.13 27.55
C ASN A 68 10.85 -5.93 28.70
N SER A 69 10.25 -4.75 28.84
CA SER A 69 9.24 -4.47 29.86
C SER A 69 8.03 -5.38 29.74
N LYS A 70 7.45 -5.75 30.89
CA LYS A 70 6.17 -6.46 30.96
C LYS A 70 4.97 -5.53 30.72
N ASN A 71 5.18 -4.20 30.74
CA ASN A 71 4.15 -3.24 30.40
C ASN A 71 3.97 -3.20 28.86
N PRO A 72 2.80 -3.58 28.32
CA PRO A 72 2.58 -3.64 26.88
C PRO A 72 2.80 -2.31 26.15
N ILE A 73 2.48 -1.18 26.78
CA ILE A 73 2.62 0.16 26.19
C ILE A 73 4.10 0.50 26.01
N ILE A 74 4.87 0.36 27.09
CA ILE A 74 6.31 0.64 27.11
C ILE A 74 7.02 -0.24 26.09
N ARG A 75 6.66 -1.52 26.08
CA ARG A 75 7.21 -2.48 25.13
C ARG A 75 6.88 -2.10 23.70
N LYS A 76 5.60 -1.92 23.38
CA LYS A 76 5.09 -1.57 22.04
C LYS A 76 5.78 -0.32 21.48
N TRP A 77 5.88 0.73 22.31
CA TRP A 77 6.53 1.98 21.94
C TRP A 77 8.01 1.77 21.63
N SER A 78 8.73 1.09 22.53
CA SER A 78 10.17 0.88 22.42
C SER A 78 10.52 -0.04 21.26
N THR A 79 9.76 -1.11 21.05
CA THR A 79 9.95 -2.01 19.90
C THR A 79 9.70 -1.29 18.59
N TYR A 80 8.64 -0.47 18.51
CA TYR A 80 8.36 0.31 17.31
C TYR A 80 9.52 1.26 16.98
N THR A 81 9.97 2.04 17.97
CA THR A 81 11.11 2.96 17.80
C THR A 81 12.37 2.21 17.37
N LEU A 82 12.75 1.12 18.05
CA LEU A 82 13.95 0.34 17.73
C LEU A 82 13.88 -0.28 16.33
N VAL A 83 12.72 -0.77 15.91
CA VAL A 83 12.55 -1.31 14.56
C VAL A 83 12.65 -0.19 13.53
N GLN A 84 12.10 1.01 13.77
CA GLN A 84 12.32 2.14 12.86
C GLN A 84 13.81 2.52 12.75
N LEU A 85 14.54 2.58 13.86
CA LEU A 85 16.00 2.80 13.83
C LEU A 85 16.74 1.70 13.05
N HIS A 86 16.31 0.45 13.20
CA HIS A 86 16.85 -0.66 12.42
C HIS A 86 16.59 -0.48 10.93
N GLU A 87 15.37 -0.14 10.54
CA GLU A 87 14.96 0.07 9.15
C GLU A 87 15.74 1.23 8.50
N PHE A 88 16.16 2.23 9.28
CA PHE A 88 17.01 3.34 8.85
C PHE A 88 18.51 3.05 8.91
N ASN A 89 18.92 1.81 9.22
CA ASN A 89 20.33 1.41 9.38
C ASN A 89 21.09 2.21 10.46
N LEU A 90 20.39 2.71 11.48
CA LEU A 90 20.96 3.51 12.57
C LEU A 90 21.41 2.66 13.77
N LEU A 91 21.34 1.33 13.65
CA LEU A 91 21.78 0.39 14.69
C LEU A 91 23.04 -0.36 14.25
N ARG A 92 24.03 -0.43 15.14
CA ARG A 92 25.23 -1.25 14.91
C ARG A 92 24.90 -2.74 14.97
N LYS A 93 25.71 -3.59 14.31
CA LYS A 93 25.50 -5.05 14.24
C LYS A 93 25.27 -5.74 15.60
N ALA A 94 25.97 -5.32 16.64
CA ALA A 94 25.79 -5.83 18.00
C ALA A 94 24.41 -5.49 18.57
N MET A 95 23.91 -4.28 18.30
CA MET A 95 22.57 -3.83 18.72
C MET A 95 21.47 -4.51 17.92
N VAL A 96 21.67 -4.74 16.61
CA VAL A 96 20.73 -5.52 15.79
C VAL A 96 20.57 -6.94 16.33
N THR A 97 21.68 -7.56 16.75
CA THR A 97 21.64 -8.88 17.39
C THR A 97 20.86 -8.85 18.71
N LYS A 98 21.06 -7.82 19.54
CA LYS A 98 20.29 -7.64 20.79
C LYS A 98 18.82 -7.39 20.51
N LEU A 99 18.49 -6.54 19.54
CA LEU A 99 17.13 -6.29 19.08
C LEU A 99 16.44 -7.59 18.69
N GLY A 100 17.11 -8.45 17.91
CA GLY A 100 16.55 -9.75 17.56
C GLY A 100 16.24 -10.63 18.77
N LYS A 101 17.09 -10.63 19.81
CA LYS A 101 16.77 -11.36 21.06
C LYS A 101 15.60 -10.72 21.81
N THR A 102 15.55 -9.39 21.87
CA THR A 102 14.51 -8.62 22.57
C THR A 102 13.14 -8.75 21.90
N LEU A 103 13.06 -8.69 20.58
CA LEU A 103 11.79 -8.87 19.85
C LEU A 103 11.16 -10.23 20.17
N TRP A 104 12.00 -11.26 20.31
CA TRP A 104 11.58 -12.65 20.56
C TRP A 104 11.60 -13.06 22.04
N SER A 105 11.72 -12.11 22.99
CA SER A 105 11.73 -12.42 24.42
C SER A 105 10.33 -12.59 25.05
N GLN A 106 9.30 -12.07 24.38
CA GLN A 106 7.91 -12.16 24.81
C GLN A 106 7.06 -12.61 23.63
N LEU A 107 6.44 -13.78 23.78
CA LEU A 107 5.78 -14.51 22.70
C LEU A 107 4.32 -14.79 23.03
N ASP A 108 3.48 -14.87 22.01
CA ASP A 108 2.10 -15.36 22.10
C ASP A 108 2.05 -16.91 22.14
N GLU A 109 0.84 -17.45 22.16
CA GLU A 109 0.58 -18.90 22.16
C GLU A 109 1.07 -19.62 20.89
N PHE A 110 1.37 -18.89 19.82
CA PHE A 110 1.94 -19.42 18.59
C PHE A 110 3.46 -19.32 18.55
N GLY A 111 4.08 -18.76 19.59
CA GLY A 111 5.53 -18.52 19.65
C GLY A 111 5.98 -17.30 18.85
N LEU A 112 5.06 -16.39 18.48
CA LEU A 112 5.37 -15.17 17.74
C LEU A 112 5.44 -13.95 18.66
N PRO A 113 6.25 -12.93 18.35
CA PRO A 113 6.34 -11.72 19.16
C PRO A 113 4.98 -11.03 19.37
N VAL A 114 4.66 -10.73 20.63
CA VAL A 114 3.41 -10.06 21.04
C VAL A 114 3.70 -8.65 21.55
N HIS A 115 2.70 -7.74 21.56
CA HIS A 115 2.84 -6.35 22.07
C HIS A 115 3.93 -5.52 21.37
N THR A 116 4.07 -5.63 20.05
CA THR A 116 5.16 -5.00 19.26
C THR A 116 4.71 -3.88 18.31
N ASP A 117 3.40 -3.63 18.16
CA ASP A 117 2.79 -2.74 17.16
C ASP A 117 2.96 -3.16 15.69
N TYR A 118 3.43 -4.39 15.45
CA TYR A 118 3.63 -4.95 14.12
C TYR A 118 2.69 -6.12 13.87
N TYR A 119 2.31 -6.29 12.61
CA TYR A 119 1.78 -7.57 12.13
C TYR A 119 2.83 -8.67 12.29
N LYS A 120 2.37 -9.89 12.51
CA LYS A 120 3.22 -11.07 12.71
C LYS A 120 4.09 -11.35 11.50
N PHE A 121 3.60 -11.10 10.27
CA PHE A 121 4.43 -11.25 9.06
C PHE A 121 5.66 -10.33 9.04
N ALA A 122 5.68 -9.21 9.78
CA ALA A 122 6.84 -8.34 9.81
C ALA A 122 8.07 -9.07 10.39
N PHE A 123 7.86 -9.99 11.33
CA PHE A 123 8.92 -10.79 11.96
C PHE A 123 9.59 -11.80 11.03
N LEU A 124 9.09 -11.96 9.80
CA LEU A 124 9.79 -12.71 8.75
C LEU A 124 11.00 -11.93 8.19
N GLY A 125 10.95 -10.59 8.24
CA GLY A 125 12.03 -9.72 7.77
C GLY A 125 12.85 -9.06 8.88
N LEU A 126 12.34 -9.05 10.11
CA LEU A 126 13.03 -8.45 11.26
C LEU A 126 14.07 -9.40 11.87
N PRO A 127 15.08 -8.88 12.59
CA PRO A 127 16.09 -9.69 13.25
C PRO A 127 15.48 -10.75 14.18
N HIS A 128 15.98 -11.98 14.11
CA HIS A 128 15.56 -13.09 14.96
C HIS A 128 16.74 -14.00 15.36
N PRO A 129 16.64 -14.72 16.49
CA PRO A 129 17.59 -15.77 16.85
C PRO A 129 17.68 -16.88 15.78
N LYS A 130 18.87 -17.46 15.60
CA LYS A 130 19.14 -18.46 14.54
C LYS A 130 18.34 -19.76 14.68
N ASN A 131 17.90 -20.10 15.89
CA ASN A 131 17.16 -21.31 16.20
C ASN A 131 15.65 -21.16 16.06
N ILE A 132 15.17 -19.99 15.65
CA ILE A 132 13.77 -19.71 15.42
C ILE A 132 13.50 -19.77 13.92
N ASP A 133 12.41 -20.43 13.56
CA ASP A 133 11.85 -20.45 12.20
C ASP A 133 10.55 -19.63 12.18
N PRO A 134 10.60 -18.32 11.85
CA PRO A 134 9.43 -17.45 11.84
C PRO A 134 8.36 -17.89 10.83
N ILE A 135 8.76 -18.54 9.72
CA ILE A 135 7.84 -18.95 8.65
C ILE A 135 6.92 -20.05 9.16
N SER A 136 7.48 -21.09 9.79
CA SER A 136 6.69 -22.19 10.35
C SER A 136 5.73 -21.71 11.45
N LEU A 137 6.17 -20.79 12.31
CA LEU A 137 5.32 -20.22 13.36
C LEU A 137 4.17 -19.39 12.78
N LEU A 138 4.44 -18.56 11.77
CA LEU A 138 3.40 -17.77 11.12
C LEU A 138 2.39 -18.65 10.36
N LYS A 139 2.85 -19.69 9.66
CA LYS A 139 1.96 -20.66 9.01
C LYS A 139 1.01 -21.31 10.03
N LYS A 140 1.52 -21.72 11.19
CA LYS A 140 0.71 -22.25 12.30
C LYS A 140 -0.32 -21.23 12.77
N PHE A 141 0.08 -19.98 13.00
CA PHE A 141 -0.82 -18.90 13.39
C PHE A 141 -1.95 -18.69 12.36
N ILE A 142 -1.63 -18.54 11.08
CA ILE A 142 -2.61 -18.31 10.00
C ILE A 142 -3.57 -19.51 9.88
N LYS A 143 -3.06 -20.73 9.99
CA LYS A 143 -3.85 -21.95 9.89
C LYS A 143 -4.87 -22.06 11.04
N SER A 144 -4.49 -21.67 12.25
CA SER A 144 -5.32 -21.83 13.46
C SER A 144 -6.19 -20.61 13.78
N SER A 145 -5.87 -19.43 13.27
CA SER A 145 -6.62 -18.20 13.58
C SER A 145 -7.94 -18.13 12.80
N PRO A 146 -9.11 -17.96 13.42
CA PRO A 146 -10.38 -17.92 12.71
C PRO A 146 -10.56 -16.62 11.89
N PHE A 147 -11.34 -16.69 10.81
CA PHE A 147 -11.87 -15.49 10.16
C PHE A 147 -12.98 -14.87 11.02
N PRO A 148 -13.23 -13.55 10.95
CA PRO A 148 -14.20 -12.86 11.79
C PRO A 148 -15.63 -13.08 11.30
N ILE A 149 -16.13 -14.31 11.43
CA ILE A 149 -17.50 -14.69 11.06
C ILE A 149 -18.49 -14.07 12.05
N GLN A 150 -19.19 -13.02 11.64
CA GLN A 150 -20.15 -12.29 12.49
C GLN A 150 -21.35 -13.17 12.86
N LYS A 151 -21.81 -14.03 11.96
CA LYS A 151 -22.93 -14.94 12.23
C LYS A 151 -22.68 -15.88 13.41
N ASN A 152 -21.42 -16.17 13.73
CA ASN A 152 -21.02 -17.02 14.86
C ASN A 152 -20.78 -16.21 16.14
N SER A 153 -20.92 -14.87 16.10
CA SER A 153 -20.72 -14.01 17.26
C SER A 153 -21.85 -14.18 18.27
N THR A 154 -21.47 -14.28 19.55
CA THR A 154 -22.41 -14.24 20.68
C THR A 154 -22.90 -12.81 20.97
N GLU A 155 -22.23 -11.81 20.41
CA GLU A 155 -22.59 -10.40 20.56
C GLU A 155 -23.65 -10.01 19.52
N ARG A 156 -24.71 -9.33 19.97
CA ARG A 156 -25.80 -8.87 19.09
C ARG A 156 -25.41 -7.73 18.14
N GLY A 157 -24.28 -7.08 18.39
CA GLY A 157 -23.80 -5.92 17.62
C GLY A 157 -22.79 -6.29 16.54
N VAL A 158 -22.74 -5.48 15.48
CA VAL A 158 -21.64 -5.49 14.50
C VAL A 158 -20.64 -4.41 14.92
N ALA A 159 -19.40 -4.81 15.20
CA ALA A 159 -18.33 -3.84 15.45
C ALA A 159 -18.02 -3.07 14.15
N ILE A 160 -17.94 -1.74 14.21
CA ILE A 160 -17.53 -0.90 13.06
C ILE A 160 -16.02 -0.68 13.16
N THR A 161 -15.25 -1.43 12.38
CA THR A 161 -13.77 -1.40 12.44
C THR A 161 -13.14 -0.72 11.23
N GLY A 162 -13.96 -0.21 10.30
CA GLY A 162 -13.49 0.31 9.01
C GLY A 162 -13.00 -0.82 8.09
N GLY A 163 -13.61 -2.00 8.22
CA GLY A 163 -13.21 -3.20 7.47
C GLY A 163 -11.86 -3.79 7.88
N TYR A 164 -11.39 -3.51 9.09
CA TYR A 164 -10.14 -4.09 9.57
C TYR A 164 -10.29 -5.59 9.80
N VAL A 165 -9.52 -6.39 9.06
CA VAL A 165 -9.50 -7.86 9.13
C VAL A 165 -8.04 -8.31 9.24
N PRO A 166 -7.48 -8.40 10.47
CA PRO A 166 -6.06 -8.64 10.69
C PRO A 166 -5.54 -9.87 9.94
N LEU A 167 -6.29 -10.97 9.93
CA LEU A 167 -5.87 -12.22 9.29
C LEU A 167 -5.66 -12.07 7.77
N CYS A 168 -6.48 -11.26 7.09
CA CYS A 168 -6.27 -10.98 5.67
C CYS A 168 -4.99 -10.18 5.42
N ASP A 169 -4.72 -9.18 6.25
CA ASP A 169 -3.51 -8.37 6.18
C ASP A 169 -2.26 -9.23 6.49
N GLU A 170 -2.37 -10.18 7.43
CA GLU A 170 -1.32 -11.17 7.74
C GLU A 170 -1.00 -12.08 6.54
N ILE A 171 -2.04 -12.64 5.91
CA ILE A 171 -1.91 -13.52 4.74
C ILE A 171 -1.27 -12.76 3.55
N VAL A 172 -1.76 -11.56 3.25
CA VAL A 172 -1.24 -10.73 2.15
C VAL A 172 0.18 -10.24 2.44
N GLY A 173 0.49 -9.89 3.69
CA GLY A 173 1.83 -9.48 4.10
C GLY A 173 2.85 -10.62 3.98
N ALA A 174 2.48 -11.82 4.42
CA ALA A 174 3.31 -13.02 4.37
C ALA A 174 3.72 -13.42 2.94
N SER A 175 2.85 -13.17 1.95
CA SER A 175 3.09 -13.53 0.54
C SER A 175 4.28 -12.81 -0.12
N LYS A 176 4.88 -11.83 0.57
CA LYS A 176 6.11 -11.15 0.15
C LYS A 176 7.37 -11.94 0.49
N TYR A 177 7.28 -12.87 1.44
CA TYR A 177 8.43 -13.56 2.02
C TYR A 177 8.53 -15.03 1.58
N PHE A 178 7.41 -15.69 1.34
CA PHE A 178 7.38 -17.07 0.87
C PHE A 178 6.15 -17.34 0.00
N GLN A 179 6.20 -18.47 -0.71
CA GLN A 179 5.08 -18.99 -1.49
C GLN A 179 4.34 -20.08 -0.71
N TRP A 180 3.02 -20.07 -0.79
CA TRP A 180 2.17 -21.08 -0.18
C TRP A 180 2.13 -22.34 -1.07
N LEU A 181 2.00 -23.50 -0.44
CA LEU A 181 1.76 -24.76 -1.14
C LEU A 181 0.30 -24.80 -1.65
N GLU A 182 0.05 -25.57 -2.71
CA GLU A 182 -1.28 -25.63 -3.33
C GLU A 182 -2.38 -26.14 -2.37
N ASP A 183 -2.07 -27.14 -1.55
CA ASP A 183 -2.97 -27.65 -0.50
C ASP A 183 -3.28 -26.59 0.56
N GLU A 184 -2.27 -25.82 0.98
CA GLU A 184 -2.44 -24.69 1.90
C GLU A 184 -3.34 -23.60 1.29
N ILE A 185 -3.19 -23.32 0.00
CA ILE A 185 -4.02 -22.36 -0.76
C ILE A 185 -5.46 -22.83 -0.85
N ILE A 186 -5.70 -24.11 -1.12
CA ILE A 186 -7.05 -24.68 -1.22
C ILE A 186 -7.77 -24.58 0.13
N ILE A 187 -7.09 -24.92 1.23
CA ILE A 187 -7.64 -24.79 2.59
C ILE A 187 -7.95 -23.31 2.90
N MET A 188 -7.06 -22.40 2.51
CA MET A 188 -7.27 -20.96 2.71
C MET A 188 -8.48 -20.45 1.92
N LEU A 189 -8.64 -20.86 0.67
CA LEU A 189 -9.80 -20.52 -0.17
C LEU A 189 -11.10 -21.03 0.48
N GLN A 190 -11.14 -22.27 0.95
CA GLN A 190 -12.32 -22.82 1.62
C GLN A 190 -12.75 -21.99 2.83
N ARG A 191 -11.79 -21.55 3.66
CA ARG A 191 -12.06 -20.73 4.84
C ARG A 191 -12.54 -19.31 4.51
N LEU A 192 -12.03 -18.73 3.42
CA LEU A 192 -12.55 -17.45 2.91
C LEU A 192 -13.98 -17.59 2.40
N VAL A 193 -14.28 -18.69 1.71
CA VAL A 193 -15.61 -19.02 1.20
C VAL A 193 -16.59 -19.24 2.33
N GLU A 194 -16.20 -19.99 3.37
CA GLU A 194 -16.99 -20.18 4.59
C GLU A 194 -17.37 -18.83 5.22
N TRP A 195 -16.38 -17.93 5.34
CA TRP A 195 -16.61 -16.60 5.87
C TRP A 195 -17.57 -15.77 4.99
N TRP A 196 -17.35 -15.77 3.67
CA TRP A 196 -18.24 -15.13 2.72
C TRP A 196 -19.68 -15.64 2.82
N ASP A 197 -19.88 -16.97 2.78
CA ASP A 197 -21.21 -17.57 2.80
C ASP A 197 -21.96 -17.32 4.11
N ALA A 198 -21.24 -17.25 5.23
CA ALA A 198 -21.83 -16.95 6.52
C ALA A 198 -22.35 -15.50 6.61
N ASP A 199 -21.62 -14.54 6.04
CA ASP A 199 -21.79 -13.12 6.35
C ASP A 199 -22.28 -12.25 5.17
N LYS A 200 -22.28 -12.74 3.91
CA LYS A 200 -22.70 -11.94 2.72
C LYS A 200 -24.08 -11.30 2.84
N THR A 201 -24.96 -11.87 3.66
CA THR A 201 -26.30 -11.30 3.90
C THR A 201 -26.29 -9.93 4.58
N PHE A 202 -25.22 -9.57 5.29
CA PHE A 202 -25.06 -8.25 5.91
C PHE A 202 -24.85 -7.12 4.89
N LEU A 203 -24.58 -7.44 3.62
CA LEU A 203 -24.50 -6.47 2.52
C LEU A 203 -25.89 -5.99 2.05
N LYS A 204 -26.97 -6.68 2.43
CA LYS A 204 -28.33 -6.28 2.04
C LYS A 204 -28.71 -4.99 2.76
N ARG A 205 -28.94 -3.91 2.01
CA ARG A 205 -29.41 -2.63 2.55
C ARG A 205 -30.84 -2.78 3.06
N ASN A 206 -31.06 -2.47 4.35
CA ASN A 206 -32.39 -2.16 4.86
C ASN A 206 -32.67 -0.68 4.60
N THR A 207 -33.89 -0.35 4.20
CA THR A 207 -34.38 0.95 3.66
C THR A 207 -34.31 2.17 4.60
N LYS A 208 -33.50 2.14 5.66
CA LYS A 208 -33.31 3.28 6.57
C LYS A 208 -31.84 3.67 6.59
N GLU A 209 -31.51 4.66 5.78
CA GLU A 209 -30.19 5.28 5.73
C GLU A 209 -29.86 5.95 7.07
N SER A 210 -28.66 5.68 7.59
CA SER A 210 -28.08 6.30 8.78
C SER A 210 -26.97 7.25 8.36
N ARG A 211 -26.72 8.31 9.15
CA ARG A 211 -25.59 9.24 8.95
C ARG A 211 -24.22 8.67 9.33
N PHE A 212 -24.17 7.44 9.86
CA PHE A 212 -22.94 6.72 10.23
C PHE A 212 -22.66 5.58 9.25
N THR A 213 -21.41 5.09 9.20
CA THR A 213 -21.01 3.91 8.41
C THR A 213 -22.02 2.79 8.62
N SER A 214 -22.70 2.38 7.55
CA SER A 214 -23.77 1.39 7.67
C SER A 214 -23.17 -0.01 7.80
N ILE A 215 -23.95 -0.96 8.32
CA ILE A 215 -23.54 -2.38 8.38
C ILE A 215 -23.11 -2.88 6.98
N PRO A 216 -23.88 -2.63 5.90
CA PRO A 216 -23.43 -2.95 4.54
C PRO A 216 -22.06 -2.38 4.17
N ASP A 217 -21.78 -1.11 4.52
CA ASP A 217 -20.50 -0.47 4.17
C ASP A 217 -19.33 -1.12 4.93
N GLU A 218 -19.52 -1.41 6.22
CA GLU A 218 -18.53 -2.13 7.03
C GLU A 218 -18.22 -3.51 6.44
N PHE A 219 -19.24 -4.28 6.04
CA PHE A 219 -19.02 -5.59 5.41
C PHE A 219 -18.43 -5.48 4.01
N SER A 220 -18.77 -4.44 3.24
CA SER A 220 -18.12 -4.17 1.95
C SER A 220 -16.62 -3.95 2.13
N LEU A 221 -16.22 -3.14 3.12
CA LEU A 221 -14.81 -2.91 3.46
C LEU A 221 -14.11 -4.20 3.94
N ARG A 222 -14.79 -5.05 4.73
CA ARG A 222 -14.25 -6.36 5.14
C ARG A 222 -14.04 -7.30 3.96
N PHE A 223 -15.02 -7.44 3.07
CA PHE A 223 -14.90 -8.31 1.91
C PHE A 223 -13.93 -7.77 0.86
N SER A 224 -13.65 -6.46 0.83
CA SER A 224 -12.51 -5.92 0.08
C SER A 224 -11.17 -6.52 0.54
N LYS A 225 -11.02 -6.86 1.83
CA LYS A 225 -9.85 -7.60 2.34
C LYS A 225 -9.80 -9.05 1.86
N LEU A 226 -10.96 -9.72 1.73
CA LEU A 226 -11.06 -11.02 1.09
C LEU A 226 -10.57 -10.94 -0.36
N VAL A 227 -11.04 -9.94 -1.13
CA VAL A 227 -10.62 -9.72 -2.52
C VAL A 227 -9.10 -9.52 -2.61
N ASN A 228 -8.49 -8.80 -1.66
CA ASN A 228 -7.04 -8.66 -1.59
C ASN A 228 -6.32 -10.02 -1.44
N VAL A 229 -6.82 -10.92 -0.58
CA VAL A 229 -6.24 -12.26 -0.44
C VAL A 229 -6.39 -13.05 -1.75
N LEU A 230 -7.54 -12.97 -2.41
CA LEU A 230 -7.76 -13.61 -3.71
C LEU A 230 -6.72 -13.17 -4.75
N VAL A 231 -6.52 -11.86 -4.90
CA VAL A 231 -5.63 -11.27 -5.91
C VAL A 231 -4.15 -11.53 -5.61
N LYS A 232 -3.75 -11.42 -4.34
CA LYS A 232 -2.33 -11.45 -3.94
C LYS A 232 -1.81 -12.86 -3.66
N VAL A 233 -2.68 -13.78 -3.25
CA VAL A 233 -2.28 -15.08 -2.71
C VAL A 233 -2.93 -16.24 -3.45
N ILE A 234 -4.26 -16.28 -3.55
CA ILE A 234 -4.98 -17.44 -4.11
C ILE A 234 -4.78 -17.54 -5.62
N ALA A 235 -5.20 -16.51 -6.37
CA ALA A 235 -5.17 -16.55 -7.84
C ALA A 235 -3.77 -16.80 -8.43
N PRO A 236 -2.67 -16.21 -7.90
CA PRO A 236 -1.33 -16.50 -8.39
C PRO A 236 -0.87 -17.96 -8.20
N ALA A 237 -1.40 -18.67 -7.22
CA ALA A 237 -1.01 -20.05 -6.91
C ALA A 237 -1.83 -21.10 -7.69
N LEU A 238 -3.05 -20.75 -8.12
CA LEU A 238 -3.90 -21.63 -8.93
C LEU A 238 -3.61 -21.50 -10.43
N ASN A 239 -3.95 -22.54 -11.20
CA ASN A 239 -3.73 -22.58 -12.65
C ASN A 239 -4.81 -23.41 -13.37
N GLN A 240 -4.65 -23.67 -14.68
CA GLN A 240 -5.64 -24.42 -15.48
C GLN A 240 -5.75 -25.89 -15.09
N GLU A 241 -4.66 -26.49 -14.60
CA GLU A 241 -4.58 -27.89 -14.16
C GLU A 241 -5.12 -28.09 -12.74
N THR A 242 -5.34 -27.00 -11.98
CA THR A 242 -6.00 -27.06 -10.67
C THR A 242 -7.36 -27.76 -10.80
N GLU A 243 -7.68 -28.59 -9.80
CA GLU A 243 -8.91 -29.40 -9.74
C GLU A 243 -10.17 -28.57 -10.09
N SER A 244 -11.05 -29.15 -10.93
CA SER A 244 -12.27 -28.48 -11.40
C SER A 244 -13.15 -27.97 -10.26
N LYS A 245 -13.29 -28.76 -9.18
CA LYS A 245 -14.07 -28.38 -8.00
C LYS A 245 -13.54 -27.11 -7.32
N VAL A 246 -12.22 -26.95 -7.23
CA VAL A 246 -11.58 -25.76 -6.65
C VAL A 246 -11.83 -24.55 -7.55
N LYS A 247 -11.70 -24.73 -8.87
CA LYS A 247 -12.01 -23.69 -9.85
C LYS A 247 -13.48 -23.28 -9.79
N ASP A 248 -14.42 -24.21 -9.69
CA ASP A 248 -15.84 -23.92 -9.61
C ASP A 248 -16.21 -23.15 -8.33
N VAL A 249 -15.58 -23.48 -7.20
CA VAL A 249 -15.72 -22.70 -5.95
C VAL A 249 -15.22 -21.27 -6.13
N MET A 250 -14.05 -21.08 -6.74
CA MET A 250 -13.50 -19.75 -7.02
C MET A 250 -14.40 -18.96 -7.97
N ARG A 251 -14.90 -19.59 -9.05
CA ARG A 251 -15.80 -18.96 -10.01
C ARG A 251 -17.12 -18.53 -9.37
N ARG A 252 -17.72 -19.39 -8.52
CA ARG A 252 -18.91 -19.04 -7.74
C ARG A 252 -18.66 -17.83 -6.86
N LEU A 253 -17.56 -17.82 -6.10
CA LEU A 253 -17.23 -16.72 -5.20
C LEU A 253 -17.09 -15.40 -5.97
N LEU A 254 -16.38 -15.39 -7.10
CA LEU A 254 -16.22 -14.19 -7.94
C LEU A 254 -17.57 -13.68 -8.49
N SER A 255 -18.44 -14.58 -8.95
CA SER A 255 -19.79 -14.22 -9.40
C SER A 255 -20.60 -13.60 -8.26
N GLU A 256 -20.61 -14.24 -7.10
CA GLU A 256 -21.38 -13.75 -5.95
C GLU A 256 -20.85 -12.41 -5.42
N LEU A 257 -19.53 -12.19 -5.39
CA LEU A 257 -18.95 -10.89 -5.02
C LEU A 257 -19.51 -9.76 -5.90
N LYS A 258 -19.52 -9.98 -7.22
CA LYS A 258 -20.08 -9.06 -8.19
C LYS A 258 -21.59 -8.85 -7.98
N ASP A 259 -22.35 -9.93 -7.81
CA ASP A 259 -23.81 -9.88 -7.64
C ASP A 259 -24.24 -9.13 -6.36
N TYR A 260 -23.39 -9.14 -5.34
CA TYR A 260 -23.59 -8.42 -4.08
C TYR A 260 -22.96 -7.02 -4.08
N GLY A 261 -22.43 -6.54 -5.22
CA GLY A 261 -21.88 -5.20 -5.38
C GLY A 261 -20.51 -4.98 -4.74
N ILE A 262 -19.73 -6.04 -4.51
CA ILE A 262 -18.34 -5.92 -4.07
C ILE A 262 -17.45 -5.73 -5.30
N PRO A 263 -16.64 -4.66 -5.38
CA PRO A 263 -15.68 -4.49 -6.48
C PRO A 263 -14.69 -5.67 -6.55
N SER A 264 -14.81 -6.46 -7.61
CA SER A 264 -14.12 -7.74 -7.80
C SER A 264 -13.35 -7.84 -9.12
N LEU A 265 -13.39 -6.82 -9.98
CA LEU A 265 -12.81 -6.88 -11.32
C LEU A 265 -11.31 -7.15 -11.27
N ARG A 266 -10.59 -6.59 -10.29
CA ARG A 266 -9.17 -6.90 -10.05
C ARG A 266 -8.91 -8.37 -9.69
N ALA A 267 -9.83 -9.04 -8.99
CA ALA A 267 -9.72 -10.47 -8.69
C ALA A 267 -10.05 -11.34 -9.89
N GLU A 268 -11.08 -11.00 -10.66
CA GLU A 268 -11.41 -11.66 -11.92
C GLU A 268 -10.24 -11.57 -12.90
N THR A 269 -9.63 -10.38 -13.00
CA THR A 269 -8.43 -10.14 -13.80
C THR A 269 -7.24 -10.99 -13.36
N ALA A 270 -7.07 -11.16 -12.04
CA ALA A 270 -6.03 -12.03 -11.50
C ALA A 270 -6.24 -13.51 -11.86
N CYS A 271 -7.45 -13.91 -12.25
CA CYS A 271 -7.83 -15.26 -12.62
C CYS A 271 -7.85 -15.52 -14.14
N ILE A 272 -7.50 -14.55 -15.01
CA ILE A 272 -7.48 -14.76 -16.48
C ILE A 272 -6.62 -15.98 -16.88
N HIS A 273 -5.50 -16.23 -16.20
CA HIS A 273 -4.67 -17.41 -16.50
C HIS A 273 -5.30 -18.74 -16.08
N ILE A 274 -6.32 -18.71 -15.21
CA ILE A 274 -7.14 -19.85 -14.77
C ILE A 274 -8.34 -20.03 -15.69
N TYR A 275 -8.95 -18.92 -16.16
CA TYR A 275 -10.13 -18.88 -17.04
C TYR A 275 -9.86 -18.06 -18.32
N PRO A 276 -9.07 -18.58 -19.28
CA PRO A 276 -8.67 -17.80 -20.46
C PRO A 276 -9.83 -17.34 -21.35
N ASP A 277 -10.95 -18.07 -21.31
CA ASP A 277 -12.20 -17.79 -22.01
C ASP A 277 -12.86 -16.48 -21.57
N THR A 278 -12.66 -16.07 -20.31
CA THR A 278 -13.22 -14.83 -19.75
C THR A 278 -12.44 -13.57 -20.13
N LYS A 279 -11.24 -13.72 -20.72
CA LYS A 279 -10.30 -12.62 -20.97
C LYS A 279 -10.95 -11.43 -21.68
N ARG A 280 -11.65 -11.69 -22.80
CA ARG A 280 -12.24 -10.62 -23.62
C ARG A 280 -13.30 -9.82 -22.86
N GLU A 281 -14.14 -10.50 -22.09
CA GLU A 281 -15.17 -9.84 -21.26
C GLU A 281 -14.50 -8.97 -20.18
N ILE A 282 -13.50 -9.50 -19.49
CA ILE A 282 -12.80 -8.79 -18.42
C ILE A 282 -12.11 -7.54 -18.95
N ILE A 283 -11.41 -7.62 -20.08
CA ILE A 283 -10.76 -6.44 -20.70
C ILE A 283 -11.80 -5.37 -21.05
N GLY A 284 -12.93 -5.76 -21.65
CA GLY A 284 -14.02 -4.83 -21.94
C GLY A 284 -14.59 -4.17 -20.68
N ARG A 285 -14.73 -4.92 -19.57
CA ARG A 285 -15.18 -4.38 -18.29
C ARG A 285 -14.17 -3.43 -17.65
N ILE A 286 -12.86 -3.67 -17.79
CA ILE A 286 -11.84 -2.72 -17.34
C ILE A 286 -12.02 -1.39 -18.06
N GLU A 287 -12.22 -1.41 -19.38
CA GLU A 287 -12.47 -0.19 -20.15
C GLU A 287 -13.74 0.55 -19.69
N CYS A 288 -14.84 -0.18 -19.47
CA CYS A 288 -16.09 0.40 -18.96
C CYS A 288 -15.90 1.03 -17.58
N ASN A 289 -15.24 0.33 -16.65
CA ASN A 289 -14.99 0.80 -15.29
C ASN A 289 -14.15 2.09 -15.29
N LEU A 290 -13.12 2.17 -16.14
CA LEU A 290 -12.30 3.38 -16.29
C LEU A 290 -13.12 4.58 -16.80
N ALA A 291 -14.19 4.34 -17.55
CA ALA A 291 -15.12 5.36 -18.02
C ALA A 291 -16.32 5.63 -17.08
N SER A 292 -16.46 4.89 -15.97
CA SER A 292 -17.59 5.01 -15.02
C SER A 292 -17.57 6.31 -14.23
N SER A 293 -18.72 6.95 -14.00
CA SER A 293 -18.81 8.13 -13.12
C SER A 293 -18.58 7.80 -11.65
N GLU A 294 -18.68 6.52 -11.27
CA GLU A 294 -18.55 6.05 -9.91
C GLU A 294 -17.07 5.82 -9.56
N LEU A 295 -16.63 6.42 -8.46
CA LEU A 295 -15.22 6.37 -8.04
C LEU A 295 -14.77 4.92 -7.74
N GLU A 296 -15.62 4.11 -7.11
CA GLU A 296 -15.29 2.71 -6.79
C GLU A 296 -15.04 1.86 -8.04
N ASP A 297 -15.86 2.02 -9.08
CA ASP A 297 -15.69 1.34 -10.36
C ASP A 297 -14.35 1.73 -11.00
N VAL A 298 -14.05 3.04 -11.04
CA VAL A 298 -12.80 3.56 -11.61
C VAL A 298 -11.60 3.00 -10.85
N ILE A 299 -11.63 2.99 -9.52
CA ILE A 299 -10.56 2.43 -8.68
C ILE A 299 -10.38 0.93 -8.95
N ASP A 300 -11.45 0.14 -9.04
CA ASP A 300 -11.35 -1.30 -9.32
C ASP A 300 -10.81 -1.57 -10.74
N GLY A 301 -11.17 -0.74 -11.72
CA GLY A 301 -10.61 -0.77 -13.07
C GLY A 301 -9.10 -0.45 -13.10
N LEU A 302 -8.68 0.57 -12.36
CA LEU A 302 -7.27 0.94 -12.21
C LEU A 302 -6.46 -0.16 -11.51
N ASP A 303 -7.00 -0.75 -10.45
CA ASP A 303 -6.40 -1.89 -9.75
C ASP A 303 -6.28 -3.12 -10.66
N ALA A 304 -7.29 -3.37 -11.51
CA ALA A 304 -7.25 -4.42 -12.52
C ALA A 304 -6.13 -4.20 -13.54
N ILE A 305 -5.89 -2.96 -14.02
CA ILE A 305 -4.72 -2.64 -14.84
C ILE A 305 -3.43 -3.00 -14.09
N ILE A 306 -3.28 -2.64 -12.81
CA ILE A 306 -2.08 -2.99 -12.04
C ILE A 306 -1.88 -4.52 -11.99
N VAL A 307 -2.95 -5.30 -11.90
CA VAL A 307 -2.90 -6.77 -11.91
C VAL A 307 -2.43 -7.30 -13.27
N VAL A 308 -2.97 -6.78 -14.38
CA VAL A 308 -2.56 -7.16 -15.74
C VAL A 308 -1.04 -7.00 -15.92
N PHE A 309 -0.49 -5.85 -15.50
CA PHE A 309 0.91 -5.48 -15.68
C PHE A 309 1.86 -6.00 -14.59
N ARG A 310 1.38 -6.83 -13.65
CA ARG A 310 2.20 -7.29 -12.52
C ARG A 310 3.20 -8.38 -12.88
N LYS A 311 2.88 -9.26 -13.84
CA LYS A 311 3.68 -10.45 -14.17
C LYS A 311 4.67 -10.14 -15.31
N SER A 312 5.84 -10.77 -15.29
CA SER A 312 6.83 -10.68 -16.39
C SER A 312 6.30 -11.25 -17.70
N LYS A 313 5.35 -12.20 -17.63
CA LYS A 313 4.51 -12.65 -18.75
C LYS A 313 3.07 -12.30 -18.43
N PRO A 314 2.51 -11.23 -19.02
CA PRO A 314 1.14 -10.82 -18.77
C PRO A 314 0.16 -11.93 -19.18
N PRO A 315 -0.98 -12.07 -18.50
CA PRO A 315 -2.04 -13.00 -18.92
C PRO A 315 -2.79 -12.53 -20.19
N VAL A 316 -2.35 -11.42 -20.76
CA VAL A 316 -3.03 -10.62 -21.79
C VAL A 316 -2.00 -10.32 -22.90
N ASN A 317 -2.45 -10.21 -24.16
CA ASN A 317 -1.55 -9.97 -25.29
C ASN A 317 -1.17 -8.47 -25.41
N ASP A 318 -0.14 -8.16 -26.19
CA ASP A 318 0.36 -6.78 -26.31
C ASP A 318 -0.68 -5.79 -26.86
N ILE A 319 -1.60 -6.25 -27.72
CA ILE A 319 -2.67 -5.41 -28.29
C ILE A 319 -3.62 -4.92 -27.19
N ASP A 320 -4.13 -5.85 -26.38
CA ASP A 320 -5.01 -5.57 -25.25
C ASP A 320 -4.27 -4.69 -24.21
N MET A 321 -2.97 -4.94 -23.98
CA MET A 321 -2.11 -4.14 -23.10
C MET A 321 -2.02 -2.68 -23.58
N SER A 322 -1.69 -2.45 -24.85
CA SER A 322 -1.60 -1.12 -25.45
C SER A 322 -2.95 -0.40 -25.41
N LYS A 323 -4.06 -1.13 -25.60
CA LYS A 323 -5.41 -0.57 -25.49
C LYS A 323 -5.70 -0.07 -24.07
N LEU A 324 -5.39 -0.86 -23.04
CA LEU A 324 -5.56 -0.44 -21.64
C LEU A 324 -4.68 0.77 -21.29
N LEU A 325 -3.42 0.81 -21.75
CA LEU A 325 -2.55 1.97 -21.57
C LEU A 325 -3.10 3.22 -22.27
N CYS A 326 -3.67 3.07 -23.47
CA CYS A 326 -4.31 4.16 -24.18
C CYS A 326 -5.49 4.74 -23.39
N VAL A 327 -6.38 3.89 -22.86
CA VAL A 327 -7.52 4.34 -22.04
C VAL A 327 -7.03 5.02 -20.75
N LEU A 328 -6.05 4.45 -20.06
CA LEU A 328 -5.43 5.07 -18.88
C LEU A 328 -4.79 6.42 -19.21
N GLY A 329 -4.05 6.51 -20.32
CA GLY A 329 -3.43 7.76 -20.76
C GLY A 329 -4.46 8.81 -21.15
N GLN A 330 -5.58 8.40 -21.74
CA GLN A 330 -6.69 9.30 -22.05
C GLN A 330 -7.36 9.85 -20.79
N LEU A 331 -7.52 9.06 -19.73
CA LEU A 331 -8.03 9.55 -18.45
C LEU A 331 -7.18 10.70 -17.89
N VAL A 332 -5.86 10.54 -17.92
CA VAL A 332 -4.91 11.57 -17.47
C VAL A 332 -4.93 12.78 -18.42
N ARG A 333 -4.86 12.54 -19.73
CA ARG A 333 -4.87 13.60 -20.75
C ARG A 333 -6.14 14.44 -20.69
N LEU A 334 -7.31 13.83 -20.50
CA LEU A 334 -8.61 14.51 -20.44
C LEU A 334 -8.93 15.02 -19.03
N ARG A 335 -8.03 14.82 -18.05
CA ARG A 335 -8.14 15.33 -16.68
C ARG A 335 -9.49 15.00 -16.05
N ARG A 336 -9.93 13.76 -16.26
CA ARG A 336 -11.25 13.30 -15.83
C ARG A 336 -11.36 13.40 -14.31
N LYS A 337 -12.26 14.26 -13.80
CA LYS A 337 -12.37 14.57 -12.36
C LYS A 337 -12.46 13.29 -11.49
N THR A 338 -13.33 12.35 -11.87
CA THR A 338 -13.45 11.07 -11.17
C THR A 338 -12.19 10.22 -11.33
N GLY A 339 -11.46 10.04 -10.23
CA GLY A 339 -10.33 9.10 -10.14
C GLY A 339 -9.00 9.59 -10.72
N LEU A 340 -8.86 10.87 -11.09
CA LEU A 340 -7.59 11.40 -11.64
C LEU A 340 -6.37 11.18 -10.72
N PRO A 341 -6.43 11.47 -9.40
CA PRO A 341 -5.32 11.18 -8.50
C PRO A 341 -4.91 9.70 -8.53
N SER A 342 -5.92 8.80 -8.50
CA SER A 342 -5.70 7.35 -8.57
C SER A 342 -5.12 6.92 -9.92
N ALA A 343 -5.52 7.55 -11.02
CA ALA A 343 -4.98 7.29 -12.36
C ALA A 343 -3.49 7.70 -12.45
N LEU A 344 -3.13 8.89 -11.95
CA LEU A 344 -1.75 9.38 -11.88
C LEU A 344 -0.86 8.42 -11.06
N ASN A 345 -1.33 8.02 -9.88
CA ASN A 345 -0.63 7.03 -9.05
C ASN A 345 -0.52 5.67 -9.76
N THR A 346 -1.56 5.25 -10.49
CA THR A 346 -1.52 4.00 -11.27
C THR A 346 -0.44 4.06 -12.34
N VAL A 347 -0.36 5.15 -13.11
CA VAL A 347 0.73 5.37 -14.09
C VAL A 347 2.09 5.30 -13.40
N ALA A 348 2.27 5.96 -12.26
CA ALA A 348 3.52 5.95 -11.51
C ALA A 348 3.90 4.53 -11.04
N VAL A 349 2.95 3.76 -10.52
CA VAL A 349 3.16 2.36 -10.10
C VAL A 349 3.59 1.48 -11.29
N LEU A 350 2.94 1.63 -12.43
CA LEU A 350 3.23 0.84 -13.63
C LEU A 350 4.64 1.16 -14.15
N ILE A 351 4.98 2.44 -14.34
CA ILE A 351 6.28 2.87 -14.84
C ILE A 351 7.41 2.50 -13.88
N LYS A 352 7.18 2.61 -12.56
CA LYS A 352 8.17 2.26 -11.54
C LYS A 352 8.53 0.77 -11.57
N LYS A 353 7.56 -0.10 -11.88
CA LYS A 353 7.76 -1.55 -11.94
C LYS A 353 8.30 -2.02 -13.29
N ASN A 354 7.84 -1.40 -14.37
CA ASN A 354 8.23 -1.76 -15.71
C ASN A 354 8.41 -0.50 -16.59
N PRO A 355 9.59 0.14 -16.57
CA PRO A 355 9.81 1.39 -17.32
C PRO A 355 9.60 1.26 -18.84
N SER A 356 9.67 0.06 -19.41
CA SER A 356 9.52 -0.14 -20.86
C SER A 356 8.10 0.03 -21.39
N ILE A 357 7.08 0.02 -20.52
CA ILE A 357 5.69 0.27 -20.91
C ILE A 357 5.44 1.73 -21.30
N PHE A 358 6.38 2.62 -20.95
CA PHE A 358 6.30 4.03 -21.27
C PHE A 358 6.76 4.25 -22.71
N ASP A 359 5.97 3.72 -23.63
CA ASP A 359 6.15 3.88 -25.06
C ASP A 359 5.76 5.30 -25.52
N LYS A 360 6.03 5.60 -26.79
CA LYS A 360 5.84 6.94 -27.35
C LYS A 360 4.39 7.44 -27.27
N ASP A 361 3.41 6.56 -27.49
CA ASP A 361 2.01 6.96 -27.53
C ASP A 361 1.49 7.22 -26.13
N PHE A 362 1.81 6.32 -25.18
CA PHE A 362 1.47 6.51 -23.78
C PHE A 362 2.20 7.71 -23.18
N GLU A 363 3.48 7.89 -23.50
CA GLU A 363 4.29 9.05 -23.11
C GLU A 363 3.63 10.36 -23.53
N VAL A 364 3.22 10.50 -24.80
CA VAL A 364 2.58 11.72 -25.30
C VAL A 364 1.30 12.05 -24.53
N LEU A 365 0.47 11.05 -24.22
CA LEU A 365 -0.76 11.24 -23.45
C LEU A 365 -0.46 11.75 -22.04
N ILE A 366 0.50 11.12 -21.35
CA ILE A 366 0.88 11.47 -19.98
C ILE A 366 1.52 12.85 -19.92
N LEU A 367 2.48 13.16 -20.80
CA LEU A 367 3.15 14.47 -20.80
C LEU A 367 2.17 15.61 -21.09
N LYS A 368 1.23 15.41 -22.03
CA LYS A 368 0.18 16.40 -22.29
C LYS A 368 -0.74 16.58 -21.10
N GLY A 369 -1.18 15.48 -20.49
CA GLY A 369 -2.01 15.55 -19.27
C GLY A 369 -1.30 16.27 -18.13
N LEU A 370 -0.02 15.97 -17.87
CA LEU A 370 0.76 16.64 -16.83
C LEU A 370 0.92 18.15 -17.06
N LYS A 371 1.07 18.58 -18.32
CA LYS A 371 1.11 20.00 -18.66
C LYS A 371 -0.22 20.68 -18.32
N ASP A 372 -1.32 20.14 -18.85
CA ASP A 372 -2.65 20.72 -18.67
C ASP A 372 -3.07 20.69 -17.18
N ILE A 373 -2.68 19.67 -16.42
CA ILE A 373 -2.94 19.59 -14.96
C ILE A 373 -2.21 20.72 -14.22
N ALA A 374 -0.98 21.06 -14.60
CA ALA A 374 -0.22 22.13 -13.95
C ALA A 374 -0.96 23.48 -14.06
N GLU A 375 -1.57 23.74 -15.22
CA GLU A 375 -2.40 24.93 -15.50
C GLU A 375 -3.73 24.87 -14.74
N ASP A 376 -4.49 23.77 -14.87
CA ASP A 376 -5.83 23.63 -14.27
C ASP A 376 -5.80 23.68 -12.74
N THR A 377 -4.72 23.20 -12.13
CA THR A 377 -4.57 23.16 -10.67
C THR A 377 -3.81 24.34 -10.08
N ASP A 378 -3.46 25.35 -10.90
CA ASP A 378 -2.87 26.58 -10.37
C ASP A 378 -3.83 27.21 -9.33
N LEU A 379 -3.24 27.67 -8.23
CA LEU A 379 -3.98 28.12 -7.05
C LEU A 379 -4.52 29.54 -7.22
N VAL A 380 -3.94 30.32 -8.13
CA VAL A 380 -4.28 31.73 -8.37
C VAL A 380 -5.08 31.89 -9.66
N HIS A 381 -4.70 31.15 -10.70
CA HIS A 381 -5.21 31.29 -12.07
C HIS A 381 -5.78 29.99 -12.65
N GLY A 382 -5.76 28.89 -11.89
CA GLY A 382 -6.28 27.60 -12.35
C GLY A 382 -7.80 27.56 -12.36
N SER A 383 -8.35 26.44 -12.83
CA SER A 383 -9.79 26.30 -13.02
C SER A 383 -10.58 26.39 -11.71
N ASP A 384 -11.73 27.06 -11.74
CA ASP A 384 -12.67 27.12 -10.61
C ASP A 384 -13.49 25.82 -10.46
N ASP A 385 -13.35 24.89 -11.41
CA ASP A 385 -14.05 23.61 -11.45
C ASP A 385 -13.59 22.59 -10.39
N LEU A 386 -12.50 22.87 -9.70
CA LEU A 386 -11.89 22.03 -8.67
C LEU A 386 -11.79 22.80 -7.37
N ASP A 387 -12.26 22.20 -6.28
CA ASP A 387 -12.02 22.77 -4.96
C ASP A 387 -10.52 22.70 -4.59
N PHE A 388 -10.15 23.49 -3.58
CA PHE A 388 -8.77 23.61 -3.13
C PHE A 388 -8.15 22.27 -2.71
N ALA A 389 -8.92 21.41 -2.02
CA ALA A 389 -8.42 20.11 -1.57
C ALA A 389 -8.11 19.18 -2.75
N SER A 390 -9.00 19.15 -3.74
CA SER A 390 -8.86 18.40 -4.99
C SER A 390 -7.65 18.89 -5.79
N LYS A 391 -7.45 20.22 -5.88
CA LYS A 391 -6.25 20.79 -6.51
C LYS A 391 -4.98 20.28 -5.84
N LEU A 392 -4.90 20.32 -4.50
CA LEU A 392 -3.73 19.84 -3.77
C LEU A 392 -3.47 18.34 -3.98
N GLU A 393 -4.50 17.51 -3.89
CA GLU A 393 -4.37 16.06 -4.10
C GLU A 393 -3.85 15.73 -5.51
N ILE A 394 -4.44 16.34 -6.54
CA ILE A 394 -4.02 16.16 -7.94
C ILE A 394 -2.59 16.63 -8.14
N ARG A 395 -2.23 17.81 -7.61
CA ARG A 395 -0.86 18.34 -7.71
C ARG A 395 0.14 17.41 -7.05
N GLN A 396 -0.20 16.80 -5.91
CA GLN A 396 0.70 15.90 -5.20
C GLN A 396 1.00 14.66 -6.04
N GLU A 397 -0.02 14.02 -6.62
CA GLU A 397 0.18 12.84 -7.46
C GLU A 397 0.88 13.19 -8.79
N ALA A 398 0.56 14.35 -9.39
CA ALA A 398 1.20 14.81 -10.62
C ALA A 398 2.68 15.16 -10.43
N ALA A 399 3.04 15.81 -9.32
CA ALA A 399 4.42 16.09 -8.94
C ALA A 399 5.21 14.79 -8.70
N SER A 400 4.61 13.82 -8.01
CA SER A 400 5.22 12.51 -7.76
C SER A 400 5.51 11.75 -9.05
N LEU A 401 4.53 11.71 -9.97
CA LEU A 401 4.70 11.11 -11.29
C LEU A 401 5.77 11.85 -12.11
N SER A 402 5.77 13.18 -12.09
CA SER A 402 6.75 14.00 -12.82
C SER A 402 8.17 13.76 -12.34
N TYR A 403 8.41 13.65 -11.03
CA TYR A 403 9.73 13.32 -10.49
C TYR A 403 10.17 11.88 -10.84
N LEU A 404 9.24 10.92 -10.86
CA LEU A 404 9.53 9.56 -11.34
C LEU A 404 9.98 9.59 -12.81
N LEU A 405 9.26 10.32 -13.65
CA LEU A 405 9.61 10.48 -15.07
C LEU A 405 10.96 11.17 -15.21
N PHE A 406 11.21 12.29 -14.52
CA PHE A 406 12.51 12.97 -14.50
C PHE A 406 13.65 11.99 -14.25
N LYS A 407 13.56 11.16 -13.20
CA LYS A 407 14.57 10.13 -12.91
C LYS A 407 14.75 9.14 -14.05
N ASN A 408 13.67 8.73 -14.72
CA ASN A 408 13.75 7.80 -15.83
C ASN A 408 14.41 8.43 -17.08
N TYR A 409 14.08 9.68 -17.41
CA TYR A 409 14.73 10.43 -18.49
C TYR A 409 16.22 10.64 -18.22
N SER A 410 16.56 11.09 -17.01
CA SER A 410 17.93 11.33 -16.58
C SER A 410 18.78 10.05 -16.62
N LYS A 411 18.25 8.92 -16.15
CA LYS A 411 18.94 7.61 -16.25
C LYS A 411 19.20 7.15 -17.67
N GLN A 412 18.34 7.55 -18.61
CA GLN A 412 18.46 7.22 -20.04
C GLN A 412 19.26 8.27 -20.82
N ASN A 413 19.79 9.31 -20.17
CA ASN A 413 20.44 10.46 -20.81
C ASN A 413 19.57 11.10 -21.92
N LYS A 414 18.24 11.08 -21.75
CA LYS A 414 17.29 11.68 -22.69
C LYS A 414 17.01 13.14 -22.30
N ARG A 415 16.67 13.97 -23.29
CA ARG A 415 16.19 15.33 -23.04
C ARG A 415 14.91 15.27 -22.20
N ILE A 416 14.89 16.04 -21.12
CA ILE A 416 13.72 16.14 -20.24
C ILE A 416 12.64 17.00 -20.94
N PRO A 417 11.41 16.49 -21.09
CA PRO A 417 10.29 17.25 -21.65
C PRO A 417 9.91 18.48 -20.82
N GLU A 418 9.39 19.51 -21.50
CA GLU A 418 8.96 20.78 -20.88
C GLU A 418 7.94 20.57 -19.76
N SER A 419 6.97 19.68 -19.94
CA SER A 419 5.95 19.39 -18.93
C SER A 419 6.56 18.90 -17.60
N ILE A 420 7.66 18.15 -17.65
CA ILE A 420 8.37 17.70 -16.44
C ILE A 420 9.13 18.86 -15.80
N ILE A 421 9.75 19.72 -16.60
CA ILE A 421 10.46 20.92 -16.14
C ILE A 421 9.48 21.88 -15.44
N THR A 422 8.27 22.04 -15.95
CA THR A 422 7.21 22.83 -15.29
C THR A 422 6.96 22.33 -13.87
N TRP A 423 6.81 21.02 -13.67
CA TRP A 423 6.62 20.43 -12.34
C TRP A 423 7.86 20.56 -11.46
N GLU A 424 9.08 20.49 -12.02
CA GLU A 424 10.30 20.77 -11.28
C GLU A 424 10.30 22.21 -10.72
N VAL A 425 9.91 23.19 -11.53
CA VAL A 425 9.82 24.60 -11.10
C VAL A 425 8.76 24.79 -10.03
N ILE A 426 7.57 24.19 -10.21
CA ILE A 426 6.49 24.21 -9.22
C ILE A 426 6.98 23.68 -7.87
N CYS A 427 7.59 22.49 -7.87
CA CYS A 427 8.05 21.85 -6.64
C CYS A 427 9.23 22.58 -5.97
N ARG A 428 9.96 23.43 -6.71
CA ARG A 428 11.04 24.26 -6.18
C ARG A 428 10.60 25.65 -5.73
N SER A 429 9.36 26.04 -6.01
CA SER A 429 8.85 27.35 -5.59
C SER A 429 8.67 27.42 -4.08
N GLU A 430 9.17 28.47 -3.44
CA GLU A 430 8.96 28.70 -2.01
C GLU A 430 7.50 28.99 -1.65
N SER A 431 6.72 29.47 -2.62
CA SER A 431 5.28 29.74 -2.47
C SER A 431 4.40 28.49 -2.54
N GLU A 432 4.95 27.35 -2.96
CA GLU A 432 4.20 26.11 -3.11
C GLU A 432 4.09 25.33 -1.79
N PHE A 433 3.02 24.55 -1.61
CA PHE A 433 2.79 23.72 -0.43
C PHE A 433 3.87 22.65 -0.26
N ALA A 434 4.27 22.44 1.00
CA ALA A 434 5.35 21.51 1.33
C ALA A 434 5.04 20.07 0.89
N GLU A 435 3.78 19.64 0.92
CA GLU A 435 3.31 18.35 0.43
C GLU A 435 3.65 18.12 -1.06
N ILE A 436 3.59 19.18 -1.87
CA ILE A 436 3.96 19.19 -3.29
C ILE A 436 5.47 19.24 -3.45
N ARG A 437 6.13 20.19 -2.78
CA ARG A 437 7.61 20.33 -2.83
C ARG A 437 8.32 19.04 -2.45
N ASN A 438 7.81 18.33 -1.45
CA ASN A 438 8.39 17.07 -0.96
C ASN A 438 8.29 15.91 -1.96
N GLN A 439 7.50 16.03 -3.03
CA GLN A 439 7.50 15.05 -4.12
C GLN A 439 8.75 15.15 -5.00
N TRP A 440 9.44 16.28 -4.96
CA TRP A 440 10.70 16.52 -5.65
C TRP A 440 11.82 16.81 -4.63
N PRO A 441 12.41 15.77 -4.03
CA PRO A 441 13.50 15.94 -3.09
C PRO A 441 14.61 16.78 -3.71
N ILE A 442 15.06 17.80 -2.97
CA ILE A 442 16.31 18.47 -3.27
C ILE A 442 17.39 17.43 -2.97
N GLU A 443 17.94 16.82 -4.01
CA GLU A 443 19.21 16.12 -3.90
C GLU A 443 20.24 17.22 -3.65
N ASP A 444 20.78 17.29 -2.42
CA ASP A 444 21.80 18.28 -2.09
C ASP A 444 22.91 18.21 -3.13
N ARG A 445 23.12 19.37 -3.76
CA ARG A 445 24.01 19.55 -4.91
C ARG A 445 25.45 19.27 -4.48
N ASN A 446 25.93 18.06 -4.72
CA ASN A 446 27.36 17.79 -4.96
C ASN A 446 27.67 17.48 -6.43
N CYS A 447 26.73 17.73 -7.36
CA CYS A 447 26.96 17.58 -8.81
C CYS A 447 26.95 18.90 -9.60
N ALA A 448 26.96 20.06 -8.93
CA ALA A 448 26.92 21.36 -9.60
C ALA A 448 28.28 22.08 -9.69
N GLU A 449 29.37 21.52 -9.17
CA GLU A 449 30.72 22.13 -9.26
C GLU A 449 31.63 21.53 -10.34
N GLU A 450 31.25 20.44 -11.02
CA GLU A 450 32.07 19.84 -12.09
C GLU A 450 31.58 20.10 -13.53
N ARG A 451 30.69 21.08 -13.73
CA ARG A 451 30.37 21.58 -15.09
C ARG A 451 30.58 23.09 -15.21
N GLY A 452 31.74 23.52 -14.74
CA GLY A 452 32.14 24.92 -14.73
C GLY A 452 33.65 25.12 -14.73
N THR A 453 34.36 24.46 -15.66
CA THR A 453 35.62 24.94 -16.27
C THR A 453 35.79 24.30 -17.63
#